data_AF-A0A956UHP2-F1
#
_entry.id   AF-A0A956UHP2-F1
#
_cell.length_a   1.000
_cell.length_b   1.000
_cell.length_c   1.000
_cell.angle_alpha   90.00
_cell.angle_beta   90.00
_cell.angle_gamma   90.00
#
_symmetry.space_group_name_H-M   'P 1'
#
loop_
_entity.id
_entity.type
_entity.pdbx_description
1 polymer ?
#
loop_
_entity_poly.entity_id
_entity_poly.type
_entity_poly.pdbx_seq_one_letter_code
_entity_poly.pdbx_strand_id
1 'polypeptide(L)'
;AVEMPALLRFAADDLRAFYMEAAAAQPAARKPGPDDLARWLHGSTVLGDAFYMARDALAAHQDDRTLQTQGRLMVPGAYNRKPGRQ
;
A
#
# COMPACT_ATOMS: atom_id res chain seq x y z
N ALA A 1 5.22 -14.62 19.17
CA ALA A 1 4.95 -15.05 17.79
C ALA A 1 4.67 -13.82 16.94
N VAL A 2 4.83 -13.88 15.61
CA VAL A 2 4.32 -12.79 14.76
C VAL A 2 2.81 -13.01 14.63
N GLU A 3 2.03 -12.04 15.10
CA GLU A 3 0.57 -12.11 15.04
C GLU A 3 0.08 -11.97 13.59
N MET A 4 -1.01 -12.66 13.25
CA MET A 4 -1.60 -12.67 11.90
C MET A 4 -1.73 -11.28 11.25
N PRO A 5 -2.12 -10.20 11.95
CA PRO A 5 -2.20 -8.86 11.36
C PRO A 5 -0.85 -8.30 10.89
N ALA A 6 0.24 -8.66 11.57
CA ALA A 6 1.58 -8.24 11.17
C ALA A 6 2.06 -9.01 9.93
N LEU A 7 1.67 -10.28 9.77
CA LEU A 7 1.95 -11.06 8.56
C LEU A 7 1.28 -10.46 7.32
N LEU A 8 0.03 -10.01 7.45
CA LEU A 8 -0.66 -9.32 6.36
C LEU A 8 0.10 -8.05 5.93
N ARG A 9 0.62 -7.28 6.90
CA ARG A 9 1.41 -6.08 6.61
C ARG A 9 2.71 -6.43 5.88
N PHE A 10 3.41 -7.47 6.31
CA PHE A 10 4.63 -7.90 5.64
C PHE A 10 4.35 -8.34 4.20
N ALA A 11 3.29 -9.11 3.96
CA ALA A 11 2.86 -9.46 2.61
C ALA A 11 2.53 -8.21 1.76
N ALA A 12 1.89 -7.19 2.36
CA ALA A 12 1.64 -5.92 1.68
C ALA A 12 2.94 -5.16 1.36
N ASP A 13 3.92 -5.15 2.27
CA ASP A 13 5.23 -4.53 2.05
C ASP A 13 6.00 -5.26 0.92
N ASP A 14 5.94 -6.59 0.86
CA ASP A 14 6.57 -7.40 -0.20
C ASP A 14 5.92 -7.14 -1.57
N LEU A 15 4.58 -7.10 -1.64
CA LEU A 15 3.86 -6.78 -2.88
C LEU A 15 4.15 -5.35 -3.35
N ARG A 16 4.27 -4.40 -2.43
CA ARG A 16 4.68 -3.03 -2.75
C ARG A 16 6.07 -3.02 -3.37
N ALA A 17 7.04 -3.71 -2.75
CA ALA A 17 8.40 -3.80 -3.27
C ALA A 17 8.41 -4.40 -4.69
N PHE A 18 7.70 -5.51 -4.90
CA PHE A 18 7.58 -6.15 -6.21
C PHE A 18 7.06 -5.19 -7.30
N TYR A 19 5.99 -4.42 -7.02
CA TYR A 19 5.46 -3.44 -7.97
C TYR A 19 6.44 -2.31 -8.26
N MET A 20 7.13 -1.80 -7.24
CA MET A 20 8.10 -0.71 -7.41
C MET A 20 9.31 -1.16 -8.22
N GLU A 21 9.83 -2.36 -7.95
CA GLU A 21 10.93 -2.96 -8.69
C GLU A 21 10.55 -3.22 -10.14
N ALA A 22 9.37 -3.80 -10.38
CA ALA A 22 8.86 -4.04 -11.73
C ALA A 22 8.69 -2.74 -12.53
N ALA A 23 8.18 -1.67 -11.90
CA ALA A 23 8.03 -0.37 -12.54
C ALA A 23 9.38 0.29 -12.82
N ALA A 24 10.34 0.21 -11.90
CA ALA A 24 11.68 0.77 -12.05
C ALA A 24 12.56 0.01 -13.05
N ALA A 25 12.26 -1.27 -13.32
CA ALA A 25 12.98 -2.11 -14.27
C ALA A 25 12.56 -1.88 -15.73
N GLN A 26 11.45 -1.17 -15.98
CA GLN A 26 10.99 -0.91 -17.35
C GLN A 26 12.03 -0.10 -18.14
N PRO A 27 12.33 -0.49 -19.40
CA PRO A 27 13.18 0.31 -20.27
C PRO A 27 12.42 1.60 -20.64
N ALA A 28 12.84 2.73 -20.05
CA ALA A 28 12.23 4.03 -20.26
C ALA A 28 13.30 5.11 -20.45
N ALA A 29 13.02 6.09 -21.33
CA ALA A 29 13.90 7.24 -21.56
C ALA A 29 14.08 8.10 -20.30
N ARG A 30 13.11 8.07 -19.38
CA ARG A 30 13.17 8.68 -18.05
C ARG A 30 12.61 7.71 -17.02
N LYS A 31 13.38 7.45 -15.97
CA LYS A 31 12.88 6.68 -14.81
C LYS A 31 11.96 7.56 -13.95
N PRO A 32 10.79 7.05 -13.53
CA PRO A 32 9.91 7.78 -12.62
C PRO A 32 10.61 8.01 -11.27
N GLY A 33 10.31 9.15 -10.64
CA GLY A 33 10.80 9.43 -9.30
C GLY A 33 10.06 8.59 -8.24
N PRO A 34 10.56 8.55 -6.99
CA PRO A 34 9.90 7.85 -5.89
C PRO A 34 8.45 8.30 -5.68
N ASP A 35 8.17 9.60 -5.80
CA ASP A 35 6.82 10.15 -5.64
C ASP A 35 5.88 9.76 -6.79
N ASP A 36 6.41 9.68 -8.02
CA ASP A 36 5.61 9.28 -9.18
C ASP A 36 5.22 7.81 -9.08
N LEU A 37 6.16 6.96 -8.65
CA LEU A 37 5.93 5.54 -8.39
C LEU A 37 4.94 5.32 -7.25
N ALA A 38 5.06 6.05 -6.14
CA ALA A 38 4.13 5.95 -5.02
C ALA A 38 2.73 6.43 -5.40
N ARG A 39 2.61 7.54 -6.14
CA ARG A 39 1.33 8.04 -6.68
C ARG A 39 0.70 7.05 -7.66
N TRP A 40 1.50 6.45 -8.55
CA TRP A 40 1.04 5.42 -9.48
C TRP A 40 0.52 4.19 -8.73
N LEU A 41 1.30 3.64 -7.78
CA LEU A 41 0.92 2.46 -7.01
C LEU A 41 -0.43 2.69 -6.31
N HIS A 42 -0.55 3.76 -5.53
CA HIS A 42 -1.75 4.01 -4.73
C HIS A 42 -2.95 4.53 -5.55
N GLY A 43 -2.72 5.23 -6.67
CA GLY A 43 -3.80 5.81 -7.46
C GLY A 43 -4.32 4.93 -8.59
N SER A 44 -3.45 4.10 -9.15
CA SER A 44 -3.65 3.54 -10.50
C SER A 44 -3.52 2.01 -10.59
N THR A 45 -3.16 1.33 -9.50
CA THR A 45 -3.00 -0.14 -9.49
C THR A 45 -4.10 -0.84 -8.69
N VAL A 46 -4.39 -2.09 -9.07
CA VAL A 46 -5.27 -2.98 -8.29
C VAL A 46 -4.70 -3.25 -6.89
N LEU A 47 -3.36 -3.29 -6.75
CA LEU A 47 -2.72 -3.44 -5.44
C LEU A 47 -3.00 -2.24 -4.53
N GLY A 48 -2.93 -1.02 -5.08
CA GLY A 48 -3.33 0.19 -4.37
C GLY A 48 -4.77 0.10 -3.87
N ASP A 49 -5.70 -0.31 -4.73
CA ASP A 49 -7.12 -0.54 -4.39
C ASP A 49 -7.26 -1.54 -3.22
N ALA A 50 -6.53 -2.66 -3.28
CA ALA A 50 -6.53 -3.67 -2.23
C ALA A 50 -5.99 -3.14 -0.89
N PHE A 51 -4.97 -2.28 -0.88
CA PHE A 51 -4.47 -1.66 0.36
C PHE A 51 -5.52 -0.76 1.02
N TYR A 52 -6.27 0.01 0.23
CA TYR A 52 -7.37 0.82 0.78
C TYR A 52 -8.49 -0.06 1.34
N MET A 53 -8.87 -1.13 0.62
CA MET A 53 -9.87 -2.09 1.11
C MET A 53 -9.42 -2.77 2.40
N ALA A 54 -8.18 -3.21 2.49
CA ALA A 54 -7.61 -3.84 3.69
C ALA A 54 -7.57 -2.85 4.86
N ARG A 55 -7.13 -1.61 4.64
CA ARG A 55 -7.15 -0.55 5.65
C ARG A 55 -8.56 -0.35 6.20
N ASP A 56 -9.54 -0.20 5.33
CA ASP A 56 -10.92 0.10 5.72
C ASP A 56 -11.56 -1.07 6.47
N ALA A 57 -11.30 -2.31 6.03
CA ALA A 57 -11.74 -3.51 6.72
C ALA A 57 -11.12 -3.63 8.13
N LEU A 58 -9.81 -3.40 8.26
CA LEU A 58 -9.11 -3.45 9.55
C LEU A 58 -9.54 -2.31 10.49
N ALA A 59 -9.86 -1.14 9.94
CA ALA A 59 -10.35 0.01 10.70
C ALA A 59 -11.77 -0.18 11.26
N ALA A 60 -12.58 -1.06 10.66
CA ALA A 60 -13.95 -1.33 11.10
C ALA A 60 -14.04 -2.08 12.46
N HIS A 61 -12.94 -2.68 12.92
CA HIS A 61 -12.88 -3.40 14.20
C HIS A 61 -12.67 -2.43 15.37
N GLN A 62 -13.76 -1.97 15.98
CA GLN A 62 -13.76 -0.92 17.01
C GLN A 62 -12.98 -1.30 18.29
N ASP A 63 -13.00 -2.57 18.66
CA ASP A 63 -12.43 -3.06 19.93
C ASP A 63 -10.99 -3.58 19.82
N ASP A 64 -10.41 -3.63 18.61
CA ASP A 64 -9.06 -4.14 18.37
C ASP A 64 -8.10 -3.06 17.87
N ARG A 65 -7.34 -2.47 18.81
CA ARG A 65 -6.32 -1.45 18.51
C ARG A 65 -5.17 -1.98 17.66
N THR A 66 -4.87 -3.29 17.72
CA THR A 66 -3.80 -3.89 16.93
C THR A 66 -4.21 -3.92 15.47
N LEU A 67 -5.43 -4.37 15.17
CA LEU A 67 -5.97 -4.35 13.80
C LEU A 67 -6.05 -2.93 13.25
N GLN A 68 -6.55 -1.98 14.02
CA GLN A 68 -6.60 -0.57 13.60
C GLN A 68 -5.20 -0.02 13.29
N THR A 69 -4.21 -0.35 14.11
CA THR A 69 -2.82 0.08 13.89
C THR A 69 -2.26 -0.54 12.62
N GLN A 70 -2.45 -1.84 12.39
CA GLN A 70 -1.99 -2.47 11.15
C GLN A 70 -2.71 -1.89 9.92
N GLY A 71 -4.02 -1.60 10.02
CA GLY A 71 -4.78 -0.94 8.96
C GLY A 71 -4.16 0.39 8.54
N ARG A 72 -3.80 1.25 9.52
CA ARG A 72 -3.11 2.53 9.26
C ARG A 72 -1.75 2.36 8.59
N LEU A 73 -1.08 1.23 8.76
CA LEU A 73 0.22 0.95 8.17
C LEU A 73 0.14 0.38 6.75
N MET A 74 -1.04 -0.07 6.29
CA MET A 74 -1.24 -0.55 4.91
C MET A 74 -1.08 0.57 3.88
N VAL A 75 -1.47 1.80 4.26
CA VAL A 75 -1.43 2.99 3.41
C VAL A 75 -0.65 4.09 4.12
N PRO A 76 0.48 4.59 3.57
CA PRO A 76 1.24 5.67 4.20
C PRO A 76 0.39 6.93 4.38
N GLY A 77 0.66 7.70 5.43
CA GLY A 77 -0.15 8.89 5.79
C GLY A 77 -0.30 9.91 4.65
N ALA A 78 0.73 10.09 3.81
CA ALA A 78 0.69 10.94 2.63
C ALA A 78 -0.39 10.53 1.59
N TYR A 79 -0.84 9.28 1.63
CA TYR A 79 -1.81 8.68 0.74
C TYR A 79 -3.12 8.29 1.44
N ASN A 80 -3.38 8.82 2.64
CA ASN A 80 -4.63 8.56 3.37
C ASN A 80 -5.88 8.86 2.55
N ARG A 81 -5.82 9.86 1.66
CA ARG A 81 -6.77 10.03 0.58
C ARG A 81 -6.21 9.39 -0.68
N LYS A 82 -7.00 8.50 -1.29
CA LYS A 82 -6.63 7.89 -2.57
C LYS A 82 -6.40 8.98 -3.62
N PRO A 83 -5.22 9.03 -4.26
CA PRO A 83 -4.98 9.97 -5.35
C PRO A 83 -5.81 9.59 -6.57
N GLY A 84 -6.10 10.57 -7.44
CA GLY A 84 -6.77 10.29 -8.72
C GLY A 84 -5.93 9.34 -9.58
N ARG A 85 -6.60 8.61 -10.48
CA ARG A 85 -5.90 7.85 -11.53
C ARG A 85 -5.16 8.83 -12.43
N GLN A 86 -3.93 8.49 -12.79
CA GLN A 86 -3.13 9.20 -13.79
C GLN A 86 -3.51 8.74 -15.20
#